data_AF-G7VDD1-F1
#
_entry.id   AF-G7VDD1-F1
#
_cell.length_a   1.000
_cell.length_b   1.000
_cell.length_c   1.000
_cell.angle_alpha   90.00
_cell.angle_beta   90.00
_cell.angle_gamma   90.00
#
_symmetry.space_group_name_H-M   'P 1'
#
loop_
_entity.id
_entity.type
_entity.pdbx_description
1 polymer ?
#
loop_
_entity_poly.entity_id
_entity_poly.type
_entity_poly.pdbx_seq_one_letter_code
_entity_poly.pdbx_strand_id
1 'polypeptide(L)' 'MKLSEVPPLYVNIYTYTMKKVGVLYDVIGNVKNPYGLVKPATRDDSVVGQALYVRPQDIEKRRRK' A
#
# COMPACT_ATOMS: atom_id res chain seq x y z
N MET A 1 1.81 -1.44 7.66
CA MET A 1 0.43 -1.89 7.31
C MET A 1 0.45 -3.40 7.11
N LYS A 2 -0.45 -4.17 7.73
CA LYS A 2 -0.56 -5.62 7.45
C LYS A 2 -1.16 -5.83 6.05
N LEU A 3 -0.58 -6.74 5.28
CA LEU A 3 -1.01 -7.05 3.93
C LEU A 3 -1.56 -8.49 3.85
N SER A 4 -2.52 -8.73 2.97
CA SER A 4 -3.09 -10.05 2.69
C SER A 4 -2.28 -10.83 1.65
N GLU A 5 -1.59 -10.12 0.77
CA GLU A 5 -0.72 -10.66 -0.28
C GLU A 5 0.52 -9.76 -0.43
N VAL A 6 1.46 -10.15 -1.28
CA VAL A 6 2.62 -9.33 -1.62
C VAL A 6 2.33 -8.53 -2.89
N PRO A 7 1.95 -7.25 -2.80
CA PRO A 7 1.78 -6.38 -3.95
C PRO A 7 3.14 -5.95 -4.53
N PRO A 8 3.20 -5.53 -5.80
CA PRO A 8 4.39 -4.91 -6.38
C PRO A 8 4.81 -3.65 -5.63
N LEU A 9 6.12 -3.39 -5.56
CA LEU A 9 6.65 -2.17 -4.97
C LEU A 9 6.28 -0.92 -5.80
N TYR A 10 6.28 0.23 -5.12
CA TYR A 10 6.02 1.54 -5.70
C TYR A 10 4.61 1.70 -6.31
N VAL A 11 3.62 1.02 -5.72
CA VAL A 11 2.20 1.23 -6.01
C VAL A 11 1.61 2.32 -5.10
N ASN A 12 0.63 3.05 -5.61
CA ASN A 12 -0.05 4.07 -4.82
C ASN A 12 -1.00 3.43 -3.79
N ILE A 13 -1.02 3.99 -2.59
CA ILE A 13 -1.93 3.57 -1.51
C ILE A 13 -2.96 4.67 -1.26
N TYR A 14 -4.20 4.25 -1.05
CA TYR A 14 -5.38 5.09 -0.91
C TYR A 14 -6.17 4.76 0.36
N THR A 15 -6.93 5.72 0.85
CA THR A 15 -8.03 5.47 1.80
C THR A 15 -9.25 4.90 1.08
N TYR A 16 -10.28 4.50 1.84
CA TYR A 16 -11.58 4.11 1.28
C TYR A 16 -12.21 5.19 0.38
N THR A 17 -12.03 6.46 0.72
CA THR A 17 -12.53 7.61 -0.08
C THR A 17 -11.66 7.94 -1.30
N MET A 18 -10.73 7.05 -1.68
CA MET A 18 -9.77 7.25 -2.76
C MET A 18 -8.83 8.45 -2.56
N LYS A 19 -8.68 8.95 -1.32
CA LYS A 19 -7.65 9.93 -0.98
C LYS A 19 -6.29 9.24 -1.03
N LYS A 20 -5.35 9.78 -1.81
CA LYS A 20 -3.99 9.25 -1.89
C LYS A 20 -3.26 9.47 -0.56
N VAL A 21 -2.77 8.39 0.04
CA VAL A 21 -1.99 8.40 1.29
C VAL A 21 -0.49 8.46 1.01
N GLY A 22 -0.03 7.68 0.04
CA GLY A 22 1.39 7.56 -0.24
C GLY A 22 1.70 6.48 -1.25
N VAL A 23 2.91 5.95 -1.16
CA VAL A 23 3.42 4.90 -2.04
C VAL A 23 3.94 3.75 -1.20
N LEU A 24 3.67 2.51 -1.60
CA LEU A 24 4.28 1.33 -0.99
C LEU A 24 5.77 1.32 -1.31
N TYR A 25 6.60 1.47 -0.30
CA TYR A 25 8.04 1.54 -0.43
C TYR A 25 8.69 0.16 -0.35
N ASP A 26 8.28 -0.63 0.64
CA ASP A 26 8.87 -1.94 0.90
C ASP A 26 7.85 -2.91 1.50
N VAL A 27 8.13 -4.20 1.40
CA VAL A 27 7.35 -5.29 1.99
C VAL A 27 8.28 -6.19 2.80
N ILE A 28 8.03 -6.28 4.09
CA ILE A 28 8.88 -6.99 5.05
C ILE A 28 8.07 -8.05 5.82
N GLY A 29 8.77 -8.95 6.52
CA GLY A 29 8.15 -9.95 7.38
C GLY A 29 7.78 -11.25 6.65
N ASN A 30 6.93 -12.06 7.29
CA ASN A 30 6.58 -13.40 6.80
C ASN A 30 5.75 -13.31 5.52
N VAL A 31 6.10 -14.09 4.50
CA VAL A 31 5.38 -14.16 3.21
C VAL A 31 3.88 -14.46 3.37
N LYS A 32 3.49 -15.23 4.40
CA LYS A 32 2.07 -15.51 4.70
C LYS A 32 1.32 -14.35 5.35
N ASN A 33 2.04 -13.44 6.03
CA ASN A 33 1.48 -12.28 6.73
C ASN A 33 2.44 -11.08 6.60
N PRO A 34 2.61 -10.53 5.39
CA PRO A 34 3.61 -9.49 5.16
C PRO A 34 3.16 -8.14 5.75
N TYR A 35 4.15 -7.30 6.01
CA TYR A 35 3.96 -5.90 6.41
C TYR A 35 4.48 -4.98 5.31
N GLY A 36 3.63 -4.07 4.85
CA GLY A 36 4.00 -3.00 3.93
C GLY A 36 4.47 -1.75 4.67
N LEU A 37 5.61 -1.21 4.23
CA LEU A 37 6.11 0.12 4.58
C LEU A 37 5.60 1.12 3.54
N VAL A 38 4.94 2.17 4.00
CA VAL A 38 4.37 3.20 3.13
C VAL A 38 5.18 4.47 3.29
N LYS A 39 5.66 5.03 2.19
CA LYS A 39 6.20 6.39 2.15
C LYS A 39 5.03 7.37 2.03
N PRO A 40 4.68 8.11 3.09
CA PRO A 40 3.53 9.01 3.06
C PRO A 40 3.81 10.20 2.14
N ALA A 41 2.78 10.67 1.43
CA ALA A 41 2.86 11.90 0.65
C ALA A 41 2.77 13.16 1.53
N THR A 42 2.04 13.06 2.64
CA THR A 42 1.88 14.10 3.66
C THR A 42 1.85 13.44 5.04
N ARG A 43 2.31 14.14 6.08
CA ARG A 43 2.19 13.67 7.46
C ARG A 43 0.75 13.88 7.92
N ASP A 44 -0.02 12.80 7.91
CA ASP A 44 -1.43 12.76 8.30
C ASP A 44 -1.65 11.55 9.20
N ASP A 45 -1.73 11.77 10.51
CA ASP A 45 -1.85 10.70 11.50
C ASP A 45 -3.29 10.12 11.56
N SER A 46 -4.26 10.76 10.90
CA SER A 46 -5.65 10.28 10.88
C SER A 46 -5.82 8.95 10.15
N VAL A 47 -4.83 8.54 9.35
CA VAL A 47 -4.84 7.26 8.61
C VAL A 47 -4.47 6.06 9.48
N VAL A 48 -3.95 6.29 10.70
CA VAL A 48 -3.58 5.21 11.62
C VAL A 48 -4.84 4.46 12.07
N GLY A 49 -4.82 3.13 11.96
CA GLY A 49 -5.96 2.28 12.28
C GLY A 49 -7.01 2.16 11.17
N GLN A 50 -6.91 2.95 10.10
CA GLN A 50 -7.80 2.82 8.94
C GLN A 50 -7.32 1.71 7.98
N ALA A 51 -8.28 1.08 7.30
CA ALA A 51 -7.98 0.21 6.18
C ALA A 51 -7.46 1.03 4.99
N LEU A 52 -6.39 0.53 4.38
CA LEU A 52 -5.74 1.14 3.23
C LEU A 52 -5.88 0.21 2.01
N TYR A 53 -6.00 0.82 0.84
CA TYR A 53 -6.35 0.15 -0.39
C TYR A 53 -5.35 0.46 -1.50
N VAL A 54 -5.26 -0.47 -2.45
CA VAL A 54 -4.48 -0.31 -3.68
C VAL A 54 -5.44 -0.54 -4.85
N ARG A 55 -5.31 0.26 -5.91
CA ARG A 55 -6.13 0.08 -7.12
C ARG A 55 -5.65 -1.14 -7.90
N PRO A 56 -6.54 -2.06 -8.33
CA PRO A 56 -6.14 -3.23 -9.12
C PRO A 56 -5.36 -2.86 -10.39
N GLN A 57 -5.74 -1.76 -11.04
CA GLN A 57 -5.08 -1.23 -12.24
C GLN A 57 -3.59 -0.89 -12.01
N ASP A 58 -3.25 -0.40 -10.81
CA ASP A 58 -1.87 -0.03 -10.46
C ASP A 58 -1.02 -1.29 -10.20
N ILE A 59 -1.64 -2.36 -9.70
CA ILE A 59 -1.00 -3.68 -9.51
C ILE A 59 -0.74 -4.34 -10.87
N GLU A 60 -1.74 -4.37 -11.74
CA GLU A 60 -1.65 -5.04 -13.03
C GLU A 60 -0.59 -4.40 -13.95
N LYS A 61 -0.54 -3.07 -13.98
CA LYS A 61 0.50 -2.33 -14.72
C LYS A 61 1.92 -2.69 -14.27
N ARG A 62 2.11 -2.97 -12.98
CA ARG A 62 3.42 -3.32 -12.42
C ARG A 62 3.78 -4.79 -12.63
N ARG A 63 2.81 -5.71 -12.63
CA ARG A 63 3.07 -7.14 -12.88
C ARG A 63 3.44 -7.45 -14.33
N ARG A 64 3.03 -6.60 -15.28
CA ARG A 64 3.34 -6.76 -16.71
C ARG A 64 4.75 -6.29 -17.09
N LYS A 65 5.50 -5.69 -16.17
CA LYS A 65 6.81 -5.07 -16.39
C LYS A 65 7.88 -5.82 -15.62
#